data_AF-R7A4D1-F1
#
_entry.id   AF-R7A4D1-F1
#
_cell.length_a   1.000
_cell.length_b   1.000
_cell.length_c   1.000
_cell.angle_alpha   90.00
_cell.angle_beta   90.00
_cell.angle_gamma   90.00
#
_symmetry.space_group_name_H-M   'P 1'
#
loop_
_entity.id
_entity.type
_entity.pdbx_description
1 polymer ?
#
loop_
_entity_poly.entity_id
_entity_poly.type
_entity_poly.pdbx_seq_one_letter_code
_entity_poly.pdbx_strand_id
1 'polypeptide(L)'
;MIRKPSSTLKISKDELVKMKLLLDQGLDTKTVIQLCFKEQDKIITRLKNGEVLIDILCDGQTLKLFKILHVLAKHMSFKQALTCAERIDNSSNTISYHFFKKIAYPIFIFCFAYFMILFFSRSIIPSMMVYSNGENSFLLLDLLEILFTLLFICMVVLLVLMSMYVKVPVFKEKIIPYLLKNKIYQLYVTIQFSIVLESLLASNLTSKSCFQILSEMNYFKEVHYFGSRIYQELLEGKRLETIINTIPFDKTFLVFFKIGMKSADLVTILKVYYEQAIESFKTIVNKLIVTMQVFSYSCVGILVLVVYQIMLLPLNMLNTI
;
A
#
# COMPACT_ATOMS: atom_id res chain seq x y z
N MET A 1 -6.73 -37.06 19.77
CA MET A 1 -6.34 -35.64 19.98
C MET A 1 -4.84 -35.57 20.22
N ILE A 2 -4.03 -35.35 19.19
CA ILE A 2 -2.59 -35.19 19.34
C ILE A 2 -2.29 -33.69 19.23
N ARG A 3 -1.83 -33.10 20.33
CA ARG A 3 -1.47 -31.69 20.46
C ARG A 3 -0.33 -31.36 19.47
N LYS A 4 -0.59 -30.48 18.49
CA LYS A 4 0.46 -29.76 17.76
C LYS A 4 1.24 -28.89 18.77
N PRO A 5 2.57 -29.01 18.90
CA PRO A 5 3.36 -27.98 19.55
C PRO A 5 3.53 -26.84 18.55
N SER A 6 2.58 -25.90 18.54
CA SER A 6 2.65 -24.69 17.71
C SER A 6 3.58 -23.67 18.36
N SER A 7 4.88 -23.94 18.37
CA SER A 7 5.85 -22.84 18.42
C SER A 7 6.00 -22.32 16.98
N THR A 8 5.14 -21.39 16.59
CA THR A 8 5.27 -20.71 15.30
C THR A 8 6.66 -20.06 15.23
N LEU A 9 7.50 -20.55 14.31
CA LEU A 9 8.79 -19.94 14.02
C LEU A 9 8.52 -18.50 13.58
N LYS A 10 9.19 -17.49 14.14
CA LYS A 10 9.09 -16.12 13.63
C LYS A 10 10.33 -15.81 12.82
N ILE A 11 10.17 -15.71 11.50
CA ILE A 11 11.26 -15.42 10.57
C ILE A 11 11.12 -13.99 10.07
N SER A 12 12.21 -13.25 10.13
CA SER A 12 12.30 -11.89 9.61
C SER A 12 12.61 -11.86 8.11
N LYS A 13 12.23 -10.75 7.46
CA LYS A 13 12.58 -10.50 6.05
C LYS A 13 14.09 -10.51 5.82
N ASP A 14 14.86 -9.98 6.76
CA ASP A 14 16.32 -9.89 6.64
C ASP A 14 17.00 -11.26 6.65
N GLU A 15 16.45 -12.23 7.39
CA GLU A 15 16.94 -13.62 7.38
C GLU A 15 16.73 -14.29 6.02
N LEU A 16 15.59 -14.03 5.34
CA LEU A 16 15.33 -14.51 3.98
C LEU A 16 16.24 -13.85 2.93
N VAL A 17 16.51 -12.55 3.05
CA VAL A 17 17.42 -11.84 2.15
C VAL A 17 18.85 -12.35 2.32
N LYS A 18 19.31 -12.58 3.56
CA LYS A 18 20.60 -13.22 3.82
C LYS A 18 20.65 -14.63 3.24
N MET A 19 19.59 -15.41 3.38
CA MET A 19 19.50 -16.77 2.82
C MET A 19 19.68 -16.74 1.30
N LYS A 20 18.99 -15.83 0.61
CA LYS A 20 19.17 -15.63 -0.84
C LYS A 20 20.62 -15.33 -1.19
N LEU A 21 21.24 -14.36 -0.50
CA LEU A 21 22.59 -13.92 -0.79
C LEU A 21 23.61 -15.05 -0.61
N LEU A 22 23.44 -15.90 0.41
CA LEU A 22 24.31 -17.07 0.61
C LEU A 22 24.02 -18.20 -0.39
N LEU A 23 22.76 -18.43 -0.76
CA LEU A 23 22.41 -19.38 -1.84
C LEU A 23 22.92 -18.93 -3.21
N ASP A 24 23.04 -17.62 -3.45
CA ASP A 24 23.64 -17.06 -4.65
C ASP A 24 25.15 -17.32 -4.74
N GLN A 25 25.82 -17.46 -3.60
CA GLN A 25 27.24 -17.81 -3.50
C GLN A 25 27.49 -19.33 -3.61
N GLY A 26 26.46 -20.14 -3.83
CA GLY A 26 26.59 -21.59 -4.00
C GLY A 26 26.80 -22.38 -2.70
N LEU A 27 26.51 -21.78 -1.54
CA LEU A 27 26.59 -22.45 -0.24
C LEU A 27 25.51 -23.53 -0.10
N ASP A 28 25.86 -24.63 0.57
CA ASP A 28 24.91 -25.71 0.85
C ASP A 28 23.75 -25.23 1.73
N THR A 29 22.55 -25.73 1.43
CA THR A 29 21.29 -25.29 2.05
C THR A 29 21.32 -25.46 3.58
N LYS A 30 22.01 -26.50 4.08
CA LYS A 30 22.14 -26.74 5.52
C LYS A 30 23.01 -25.68 6.20
N THR A 31 24.13 -25.32 5.58
CA THR A 31 25.04 -24.26 6.06
C THR A 31 24.35 -22.89 6.03
N VAL A 32 23.59 -22.60 4.98
CA VAL A 32 22.82 -21.36 4.88
C VAL A 32 21.77 -21.27 6.00
N ILE A 33 21.06 -22.35 6.29
CA ILE A 33 20.07 -22.37 7.38
C ILE A 33 20.71 -22.07 8.73
N GLN A 34 21.91 -22.61 8.98
CA GLN A 34 22.65 -22.38 10.22
C GLN A 34 23.15 -20.94 10.37
N LEU A 35 23.54 -20.31 9.27
CA LEU A 35 24.03 -18.93 9.26
C LEU A 35 22.92 -17.89 9.28
N CYS A 36 21.76 -18.20 8.71
CA CYS A 36 20.69 -17.22 8.51
C CYS A 36 19.65 -17.19 9.62
N PHE A 37 19.28 -18.32 10.23
CA PHE A 37 18.11 -18.37 11.11
C PHE A 37 18.50 -18.48 12.58
N LYS A 38 17.93 -17.61 13.42
CA LYS A 38 18.11 -17.69 14.88
C LYS A 38 17.58 -18.99 15.48
N GLU A 39 16.54 -19.59 14.88
CA GLU A 39 15.95 -20.87 15.32
C GLU A 39 16.38 -22.05 14.41
N GLN A 40 17.65 -22.09 13.99
CA GLN A 40 18.23 -23.11 13.11
C GLN A 40 17.90 -24.56 13.54
N ASP A 41 17.95 -24.87 14.83
CA ASP A 41 17.78 -26.25 15.33
C ASP A 41 16.35 -26.75 15.14
N LYS A 42 15.35 -25.86 15.26
CA LYS A 42 13.94 -26.21 15.00
C LYS A 42 13.70 -26.46 13.51
N ILE A 43 14.30 -25.65 12.63
CA ILE A 43 14.21 -25.82 11.17
C ILE A 43 14.87 -27.14 10.76
N ILE A 44 16.08 -27.42 11.24
CA ILE A 44 16.82 -28.64 10.92
C ILE A 44 16.08 -29.88 11.45
N THR A 45 15.48 -29.81 12.64
CA THR A 45 14.70 -30.94 13.19
C THR A 45 13.45 -31.23 12.37
N ARG A 46 12.71 -30.19 11.95
CA ARG A 46 11.54 -30.37 11.06
C ARG A 46 11.92 -30.88 9.67
N LEU A 47 13.04 -30.41 9.11
CA LEU A 47 13.60 -30.95 7.86
C LEU A 47 13.96 -32.44 7.98
N LYS A 48 14.59 -32.84 9.10
CA LYS A 48 14.90 -34.26 9.37
C LYS A 48 13.64 -35.12 9.51
N ASN A 49 12.53 -34.53 9.93
CA ASN A 49 11.23 -35.21 9.98
C ASN A 49 10.53 -35.33 8.62
N GLY A 50 11.17 -34.88 7.53
CA GLY A 50 10.65 -34.97 6.16
C GLY A 50 9.75 -33.81 5.74
N GLU A 51 9.65 -32.75 6.54
CA GLU A 51 8.88 -31.55 6.15
C GLU A 51 9.64 -30.74 5.08
N VAL A 52 8.89 -30.15 4.14
CA VAL A 52 9.45 -29.34 3.05
C VAL A 52 9.88 -27.96 3.60
N LEU A 53 11.07 -27.51 3.23
CA LEU A 53 11.66 -26.24 3.71
C LEU A 53 10.72 -25.03 3.54
N ILE A 54 10.02 -24.93 2.42
CA ILE A 54 9.06 -23.85 2.13
C ILE A 54 7.92 -23.84 3.14
N ASP A 55 7.38 -25.01 3.49
CA ASP A 55 6.27 -25.12 4.43
C ASP A 55 6.73 -24.74 5.83
N ILE A 56 7.93 -25.16 6.25
CA ILE A 56 8.53 -24.78 7.54
C ILE A 56 8.73 -23.25 7.62
N LEU A 57 9.26 -22.64 6.56
CA LEU A 57 9.53 -21.20 6.54
C LEU A 57 8.25 -20.36 6.50
N CYS A 58 7.20 -20.86 5.84
CA CYS A 58 5.95 -20.13 5.65
C CYS A 58 4.89 -20.41 6.75
N ASP A 59 5.05 -21.49 7.51
CA ASP A 59 4.13 -21.88 8.59
C ASP A 59 4.04 -20.78 9.67
N GLY A 60 2.81 -20.36 9.98
CA GLY A 60 2.53 -19.33 10.98
C GLY A 60 2.93 -17.89 10.63
N GLN A 61 3.46 -17.62 9.43
CA GLN A 61 3.91 -16.27 9.06
C GLN A 61 2.75 -15.36 8.61
N THR A 62 2.74 -14.12 9.13
CA THR A 62 1.72 -13.11 8.79
C THR A 62 2.13 -12.20 7.64
N LEU A 63 3.45 -12.05 7.43
CA LEU A 63 4.05 -11.16 6.44
C LEU A 63 3.69 -11.55 5.00
N LYS A 64 3.47 -10.53 4.14
CA LYS A 64 3.06 -10.70 2.74
C LYS A 64 4.08 -11.51 1.93
N LEU A 65 5.37 -11.27 2.15
CA LEU A 65 6.48 -11.93 1.47
C LEU A 65 6.38 -13.47 1.52
N PHE A 66 6.14 -14.05 2.70
CA PHE A 66 6.06 -15.51 2.87
C PHE A 66 4.88 -16.13 2.13
N LYS A 67 3.76 -15.39 2.04
CA LYS A 67 2.56 -15.85 1.33
C LYS A 67 2.77 -15.84 -0.18
N ILE A 68 3.45 -14.81 -0.70
CA ILE A 68 3.88 -14.76 -2.11
C ILE A 68 4.86 -15.90 -2.38
N LEU A 69 5.88 -16.06 -1.53
CA LEU A 69 6.88 -17.11 -1.63
C LEU A 69 6.26 -18.51 -1.68
N HIS A 70 5.30 -18.80 -0.80
CA HIS A 70 4.62 -20.09 -0.75
C HIS A 70 3.85 -20.40 -2.05
N VAL A 71 3.21 -19.42 -2.67
CA VAL A 71 2.52 -19.60 -3.96
C VAL A 71 3.55 -19.82 -5.08
N LEU A 72 4.58 -18.99 -5.16
CA LEU A 72 5.60 -19.07 -6.20
C LEU A 72 6.37 -20.40 -6.16
N ALA A 73 6.71 -20.87 -4.97
CA ALA A 73 7.50 -22.08 -4.77
C ALA A 73 6.80 -23.38 -5.21
N LYS A 74 5.49 -23.34 -5.48
CA LYS A 74 4.76 -24.46 -6.10
C LYS A 74 5.05 -24.64 -7.58
N HIS A 75 5.52 -23.58 -8.24
CA HIS A 75 5.66 -23.51 -9.70
C HIS A 75 7.08 -23.27 -10.19
N MET A 76 8.01 -22.91 -9.30
CA MET A 76 9.42 -22.66 -9.64
C MET A 76 10.36 -23.10 -8.53
N SER A 77 11.66 -23.16 -8.84
CA SER A 77 12.67 -23.52 -7.84
C SER A 77 12.67 -22.54 -6.66
N PHE A 78 13.05 -23.00 -5.47
CA PHE A 78 13.07 -22.16 -4.26
C PHE A 78 13.86 -20.86 -4.45
N LYS A 79 15.02 -20.93 -5.10
CA LYS A 79 15.87 -19.78 -5.40
C LYS A 79 15.19 -18.74 -6.31
N GLN A 80 14.52 -19.21 -7.37
CA GLN A 80 13.74 -18.34 -8.26
C GLN A 80 12.54 -17.76 -7.52
N ALA A 81 11.81 -18.57 -6.74
CA ALA A 81 10.65 -18.14 -5.97
C ALA A 81 11.03 -17.05 -4.96
N LEU A 82 12.16 -17.20 -4.28
CA LEU A 82 12.68 -16.21 -3.33
C LEU A 82 13.06 -14.90 -4.00
N THR A 83 13.79 -14.97 -5.12
CA THR A 83 14.17 -13.78 -5.92
C THR A 83 12.94 -13.03 -6.42
N CYS A 84 11.96 -13.77 -6.92
CA CYS A 84 10.73 -13.26 -7.50
C CYS A 84 9.81 -12.65 -6.40
N ALA A 85 9.66 -13.33 -5.27
CA ALA A 85 8.92 -12.83 -4.10
C ALA A 85 9.54 -11.55 -3.53
N GLU A 86 10.87 -11.49 -3.42
CA GLU A 86 11.57 -10.31 -2.93
C GLU A 86 11.38 -9.10 -3.86
N ARG A 87 11.47 -9.32 -5.18
CA ARG A 87 11.26 -8.25 -6.17
C ARG A 87 9.86 -7.64 -6.08
N ILE A 88 8.84 -8.50 -5.98
CA ILE A 88 7.44 -8.09 -5.81
C ILE A 88 7.24 -7.34 -4.48
N ASP A 89 7.79 -7.86 -3.38
CA ASP A 89 7.65 -7.25 -2.05
C ASP A 89 8.39 -5.90 -1.95
N ASN A 90 9.60 -5.79 -2.49
CA ASN A 90 10.37 -4.55 -2.52
C ASN A 90 9.65 -3.46 -3.33
N SER A 91 9.05 -3.82 -4.47
CA SER A 91 8.24 -2.90 -5.26
C SER A 91 7.01 -2.38 -4.48
N SER A 92 6.25 -3.31 -3.89
CA SER A 92 5.06 -2.98 -3.09
C SER A 92 5.37 -2.10 -1.88
N ASN A 93 6.50 -2.37 -1.21
CA ASN A 93 6.95 -1.59 -0.06
C ASN A 93 7.45 -0.20 -0.46
N THR A 94 8.12 -0.07 -1.60
CA THR A 94 8.56 1.23 -2.14
C THR A 94 7.37 2.16 -2.34
N ILE A 95 6.30 1.64 -2.94
CA ILE A 95 5.04 2.37 -3.10
C ILE A 95 4.48 2.77 -1.72
N SER A 96 4.29 1.83 -0.81
CA SER A 96 3.66 2.12 0.48
C SER A 96 4.47 3.11 1.32
N TYR A 97 5.79 2.94 1.36
CA TYR A 97 6.70 3.78 2.14
C TYR A 97 6.71 5.23 1.65
N HIS A 98 6.77 5.45 0.33
CA HIS A 98 6.72 6.80 -0.24
C HIS A 98 5.42 7.53 0.09
N PHE A 99 4.29 6.81 0.17
CA PHE A 99 3.00 7.39 0.53
C PHE A 99 2.89 7.74 2.01
N PHE A 100 3.06 6.74 2.88
CA PHE A 100 2.80 6.93 4.32
C PHE A 100 3.77 7.91 4.96
N LYS A 101 5.06 7.88 4.59
CA LYS A 101 6.05 8.77 5.19
C LYS A 101 5.79 10.24 4.82
N LYS A 102 5.37 10.52 3.59
CA LYS A 102 5.16 11.89 3.13
C LYS A 102 3.81 12.48 3.53
N ILE A 103 2.77 11.66 3.67
CA ILE A 103 1.44 12.14 4.07
C ILE A 103 1.31 12.35 5.59
N ALA A 104 2.16 11.71 6.40
CA ALA A 104 2.12 11.81 7.86
C ALA A 104 2.24 13.26 8.36
N TYR A 105 3.16 14.04 7.79
CA TYR A 105 3.39 15.42 8.22
C TYR A 105 2.21 16.38 7.94
N PRO A 106 1.67 16.46 6.70
CA PRO A 106 0.46 17.25 6.44
C PRO A 106 -0.73 16.86 7.33
N ILE A 107 -0.93 15.55 7.55
CA ILE A 107 -1.99 15.05 8.43
C ILE A 107 -1.77 15.53 9.87
N PHE A 108 -0.54 15.47 10.37
CA PHE A 108 -0.21 15.95 11.71
C PHE A 108 -0.52 17.44 11.87
N ILE A 109 -0.12 18.28 10.90
CA ILE A 109 -0.45 19.71 10.91
C ILE A 109 -1.96 19.92 10.92
N PHE A 110 -2.69 19.21 10.06
CA PHE A 110 -4.15 19.33 9.96
C PHE A 110 -4.83 18.96 11.29
N CYS A 111 -4.45 17.84 11.91
CA CYS A 111 -4.98 17.41 13.20
C CYS A 111 -4.64 18.42 14.32
N PHE A 112 -3.40 18.95 14.32
CA PHE A 112 -2.99 19.94 15.30
C PHE A 112 -3.76 21.25 15.15
N ALA A 113 -3.95 21.73 13.92
CA ALA A 113 -4.75 22.91 13.63
C ALA A 113 -6.21 22.72 14.09
N TYR A 114 -6.80 21.55 13.82
CA TYR A 114 -8.14 21.23 14.28
C TYR A 114 -8.25 21.24 15.82
N PHE A 115 -7.30 20.61 16.51
CA PHE A 115 -7.26 20.61 17.98
C PHE A 115 -7.15 22.03 18.54
N MET A 116 -6.31 22.88 17.95
CA MET A 116 -6.17 24.27 18.36
C MET A 116 -7.46 25.06 18.15
N ILE A 117 -8.16 24.89 17.02
CA ILE A 117 -9.47 25.52 16.79
C ILE A 117 -10.46 25.11 17.88
N LEU A 118 -10.55 23.82 18.21
CA LEU A 118 -11.44 23.34 19.28
C LEU A 118 -11.07 23.93 20.65
N PHE A 119 -9.78 24.02 20.96
CA PHE A 119 -9.30 24.60 22.21
C PHE A 119 -9.71 26.07 22.34
N PHE A 120 -9.50 26.88 21.30
CA PHE A 120 -9.89 28.29 21.31
C PHE A 120 -11.41 28.47 21.35
N SER A 121 -12.15 27.73 20.51
CA SER A 121 -13.60 27.81 20.44
C SER A 121 -14.28 27.41 21.75
N ARG A 122 -13.83 26.32 22.39
CA ARG A 122 -14.53 25.74 23.55
C ARG A 122 -14.00 26.21 24.90
N SER A 123 -12.75 26.66 24.98
CA SER A 123 -12.13 27.05 26.26
C SER A 123 -11.95 28.56 26.37
N ILE A 124 -11.38 29.20 25.34
CA ILE A 124 -10.96 30.61 25.40
C ILE A 124 -12.13 31.56 25.12
N ILE A 125 -12.87 31.35 24.03
CA ILE A 125 -13.97 32.25 23.64
C ILE A 125 -15.05 32.34 24.71
N PRO A 126 -15.57 31.24 25.29
CA PRO A 126 -16.60 31.32 26.34
C PRO A 126 -16.11 32.11 27.55
N SER A 127 -14.82 32.00 27.89
CA SER A 127 -14.20 32.75 28.97
C SER A 127 -14.08 34.25 28.66
N MET A 128 -13.93 34.62 27.38
CA MET A 128 -13.84 36.02 26.93
C MET A 128 -15.20 36.66 26.63
N MET A 129 -16.21 35.87 26.26
CA MET A 129 -17.58 36.33 25.99
C MET A 129 -18.26 36.91 27.22
N VAL A 130 -17.80 36.58 28.43
CA VAL A 130 -18.24 37.24 29.69
C VAL A 130 -18.02 38.76 29.64
N TYR A 131 -17.05 39.22 28.85
CA TYR A 131 -16.69 40.63 28.73
C TYR A 131 -17.30 41.29 27.49
N SER A 132 -17.80 40.53 26.50
CA SER A 132 -18.35 41.06 25.24
C SER A 132 -19.86 41.25 25.35
N ASN A 133 -20.36 42.47 25.10
CA ASN A 133 -21.80 42.80 25.08
C ASN A 133 -22.52 42.24 23.83
N GLY A 134 -22.43 40.93 23.59
CA GLY A 134 -23.30 40.21 22.67
C GLY A 134 -23.16 40.52 21.17
N GLU A 135 -22.08 41.18 20.72
CA GLU A 135 -21.84 41.34 19.28
C GLU A 135 -21.30 40.05 18.65
N ASN A 136 -21.78 39.75 17.44
CA ASN A 136 -21.50 38.57 16.60
C ASN A 136 -20.04 38.47 16.10
N SER A 137 -19.05 38.86 16.91
CA SER A 137 -17.65 39.02 16.50
C SER A 137 -16.93 37.71 16.15
N PHE A 138 -17.53 36.54 16.40
CA PHE A 138 -16.86 35.24 16.24
C PHE A 138 -17.43 34.33 15.14
N LEU A 139 -18.34 34.82 14.28
CA LEU A 139 -18.95 34.02 13.20
C LEU A 139 -17.92 33.32 12.29
N LEU A 140 -16.77 33.96 12.03
CA LEU A 140 -15.70 33.39 11.21
C LEU A 140 -15.04 32.19 11.87
N LEU A 141 -14.91 32.18 13.20
CA LEU A 141 -14.34 31.07 13.95
C LEU A 141 -15.32 29.90 14.02
N ASP A 142 -16.61 30.16 14.24
CA ASP A 142 -17.65 29.12 14.23
C ASP A 142 -17.71 28.42 12.86
N LEU A 143 -17.65 29.20 11.77
CA LEU A 143 -17.64 28.66 10.41
C LEU A 143 -16.38 27.82 10.14
N LEU A 144 -15.23 28.23 10.68
CA LEU A 144 -13.98 27.48 10.60
C LEU A 144 -14.05 26.18 11.41
N GLU A 145 -14.62 26.20 12.62
CA GLU A 145 -14.82 24.99 13.44
C GLU A 145 -15.73 23.99 12.73
N ILE A 146 -16.85 24.44 12.17
CA ILE A 146 -17.78 23.58 11.42
C ILE A 146 -17.08 22.95 10.22
N LEU A 147 -16.38 23.76 9.41
CA LEU A 147 -15.67 23.28 8.23
C LEU A 147 -14.62 22.21 8.59
N PHE A 148 -13.78 22.48 9.60
CA PHE A 148 -12.74 21.53 10.00
C PHE A 148 -13.30 20.28 10.66
N THR A 149 -14.38 20.41 11.43
CA THR A 149 -15.07 19.26 12.02
C THR A 149 -15.61 18.35 10.92
N LEU A 150 -16.22 18.91 9.87
CA LEU A 150 -16.71 18.15 8.72
C LEU A 150 -15.56 17.46 7.97
N LEU A 151 -14.44 18.16 7.74
CA LEU A 151 -13.24 17.58 7.12
C LEU A 151 -12.61 16.47 7.99
N PHE A 152 -12.56 16.65 9.30
CA PHE A 152 -12.07 15.65 10.24
C PHE A 152 -12.96 14.40 10.25
N ILE A 153 -14.29 14.57 10.29
CA ILE A 153 -15.25 13.46 10.17
C ILE A 153 -15.04 12.73 8.83
N CYS A 154 -14.91 13.46 7.72
CA CYS A 154 -14.62 12.88 6.41
C CYS A 154 -13.32 12.04 6.42
N MET A 155 -12.26 12.57 7.03
CA MET A 155 -10.99 11.86 7.21
C MET A 155 -11.16 10.56 8.03
N VAL A 156 -11.90 10.61 9.14
CA VAL A 156 -12.18 9.43 9.98
C VAL A 156 -12.99 8.39 9.22
N VAL A 157 -14.03 8.81 8.48
CA VAL A 157 -14.83 7.90 7.63
C VAL A 157 -13.95 7.23 6.57
N LEU A 158 -13.07 7.98 5.91
CA LEU A 158 -12.10 7.41 4.96
C LEU A 158 -11.16 6.39 5.61
N LEU A 159 -10.68 6.66 6.83
CA LEU A 159 -9.85 5.72 7.58
C LEU A 159 -10.61 4.43 7.95
N VAL A 160 -11.88 4.55 8.35
CA VAL A 160 -12.73 3.40 8.64
C VAL A 160 -12.97 2.58 7.37
N LEU A 161 -13.29 3.22 6.25
CA LEU A 161 -13.46 2.55 4.96
C LEU A 161 -12.17 1.85 4.51
N MET A 162 -11.01 2.47 4.69
CA MET A 162 -9.70 1.85 4.40
C MET A 162 -9.41 0.66 5.32
N SER A 163 -9.76 0.76 6.60
CA SER A 163 -9.63 -0.35 7.57
C SER A 163 -10.56 -1.52 7.21
N MET A 164 -11.80 -1.24 6.83
CA MET A 164 -12.76 -2.24 6.35
C MET A 164 -12.27 -2.89 5.05
N TYR A 165 -11.73 -2.09 4.12
CA TYR A 165 -11.12 -2.58 2.89
C TYR A 165 -10.01 -3.59 3.21
N VAL A 166 -9.11 -3.30 4.16
CA VAL A 166 -8.02 -4.22 4.54
C VAL A 166 -8.55 -5.52 5.18
N LYS A 167 -9.53 -5.43 6.08
CA LYS A 167 -9.98 -6.56 6.91
C LYS A 167 -10.99 -7.49 6.23
N VAL A 168 -11.86 -6.98 5.37
CA VAL A 168 -12.98 -7.76 4.80
C VAL A 168 -12.67 -8.19 3.35
N PRO A 169 -12.34 -9.47 3.10
CA PRO A 169 -11.94 -9.93 1.78
C PRO A 169 -13.05 -9.84 0.73
N VAL A 170 -14.28 -10.17 1.09
CA VAL A 170 -15.45 -10.16 0.20
C VAL A 170 -15.77 -8.74 -0.29
N PHE A 171 -15.48 -7.73 0.52
CA PHE A 171 -15.74 -6.32 0.17
C PHE A 171 -14.79 -5.85 -0.93
N LYS A 172 -13.55 -6.34 -0.95
CA LYS A 172 -12.55 -5.94 -1.94
C LYS A 172 -12.93 -6.35 -3.36
N GLU A 173 -13.32 -7.61 -3.59
CA GLU A 173 -13.61 -8.11 -4.94
C GLU A 173 -14.79 -7.38 -5.61
N LYS A 174 -15.84 -7.07 -4.85
CA LYS A 174 -17.00 -6.34 -5.37
C LYS A 174 -16.73 -4.85 -5.64
N ILE A 175 -15.74 -4.27 -4.97
CA ILE A 175 -15.44 -2.83 -5.02
C ILE A 175 -14.38 -2.48 -6.06
N ILE A 176 -13.50 -3.42 -6.41
CA ILE A 176 -12.47 -3.24 -7.44
C ILE A 176 -13.04 -2.60 -8.74
N PRO A 177 -14.18 -3.06 -9.31
CA PRO A 177 -14.76 -2.45 -10.51
C PRO A 177 -15.11 -0.97 -10.35
N TYR A 178 -15.57 -0.56 -9.17
CA TYR A 178 -15.92 0.83 -8.88
C TYR A 178 -14.67 1.70 -8.70
N LEU A 179 -13.67 1.22 -7.96
CA LEU A 179 -12.42 1.95 -7.73
C LEU A 179 -11.61 2.12 -9.02
N LEU A 180 -11.73 1.20 -9.98
CA LEU A 180 -11.07 1.29 -11.29
C LEU A 180 -11.53 2.48 -12.15
N LYS A 181 -12.67 3.12 -11.81
CA LYS A 181 -13.07 4.39 -12.44
C LYS A 181 -12.09 5.53 -12.12
N ASN A 182 -11.40 5.45 -10.98
CA ASN A 182 -10.40 6.44 -10.61
C ASN A 182 -9.06 6.10 -11.30
N LYS A 183 -8.57 7.01 -12.15
CA LYS A 183 -7.30 6.86 -12.88
C LYS A 183 -6.10 6.59 -11.98
N ILE A 184 -6.08 7.14 -10.76
CA ILE A 184 -4.97 6.93 -9.82
C ILE A 184 -4.97 5.48 -9.31
N TYR A 185 -6.15 4.96 -8.97
CA TYR A 185 -6.28 3.58 -8.52
C TYR A 185 -6.06 2.60 -9.68
N GLN A 186 -6.56 2.92 -10.87
CA GLN A 186 -6.28 2.17 -12.10
C GLN A 186 -4.77 2.04 -12.34
N LEU A 187 -4.03 3.16 -12.26
CA LEU A 187 -2.58 3.17 -12.39
C LEU A 187 -1.91 2.31 -11.31
N TYR A 188 -2.31 2.47 -10.04
CA TYR A 188 -1.80 1.65 -8.93
C TYR A 188 -1.96 0.15 -9.20
N VAL A 189 -3.16 -0.28 -9.57
CA VAL A 189 -3.41 -1.72 -9.83
C VAL A 189 -2.62 -2.20 -11.04
N THR A 190 -2.52 -1.38 -12.09
CA THR A 190 -1.76 -1.75 -13.29
C THR A 190 -0.26 -1.89 -12.99
N ILE A 191 0.31 -1.02 -12.15
CA ILE A 191 1.70 -1.13 -11.67
C ILE A 191 1.92 -2.44 -10.90
N GLN A 192 0.99 -2.77 -10.00
CA GLN A 192 1.10 -4.01 -9.21
C GLN A 192 0.97 -5.26 -10.07
N PHE A 193 0.07 -5.23 -11.05
CA PHE A 193 -0.06 -6.31 -12.01
C PHE A 193 1.18 -6.45 -12.90
N SER A 194 1.72 -5.33 -13.40
CA SER A 194 2.87 -5.35 -14.32
C SER A 194 4.13 -5.87 -13.65
N ILE A 195 4.43 -5.49 -12.41
CA ILE A 195 5.63 -5.97 -11.70
C ILE A 195 5.56 -7.45 -11.39
N VAL A 196 4.39 -7.97 -11.01
CA VAL A 196 4.23 -9.41 -10.75
C VAL A 196 4.36 -10.18 -12.05
N LEU A 197 3.67 -9.76 -13.11
CA LEU A 197 3.75 -10.43 -14.41
C LEU A 197 5.18 -10.41 -14.97
N GLU A 198 5.85 -9.27 -14.92
CA GLU A 198 7.24 -9.14 -15.38
C GLU A 198 8.19 -10.03 -14.56
N SER A 199 8.03 -10.08 -13.24
CA SER A 199 8.88 -10.92 -12.37
C SER A 199 8.69 -12.42 -12.67
N LEU A 200 7.47 -12.84 -12.99
CA LEU A 200 7.15 -14.21 -13.39
C LEU A 200 7.75 -14.55 -14.76
N LEU A 201 7.60 -13.67 -15.75
CA LEU A 201 8.15 -13.86 -17.08
C LEU A 201 9.69 -13.87 -17.06
N ALA A 202 10.32 -13.02 -16.24
CA ALA A 202 11.77 -13.01 -16.03
C ALA A 202 12.29 -14.32 -15.40
N SER A 203 11.41 -15.13 -14.78
CA SER A 203 11.75 -16.44 -14.25
C SER A 203 11.70 -17.56 -15.31
N ASN A 204 11.63 -17.21 -16.61
CA ASN A 204 11.56 -18.11 -17.76
C ASN A 204 10.32 -19.04 -17.76
N LEU A 205 9.22 -18.59 -17.16
CA LEU A 205 7.96 -19.30 -17.19
C LEU A 205 7.18 -19.02 -18.47
N THR A 206 6.39 -20.00 -18.92
CA THR A 206 5.46 -19.79 -20.04
C THR A 206 4.35 -18.82 -19.63
N SER A 207 3.82 -18.06 -20.60
CA SER A 207 2.75 -17.07 -20.35
C SER A 207 1.53 -17.71 -19.66
N LYS A 208 1.15 -18.93 -20.05
CA LYS A 208 0.05 -19.68 -19.42
C LYS A 208 0.33 -19.94 -17.93
N SER A 209 1.55 -20.37 -17.60
CA SER A 209 1.95 -20.62 -16.21
C SER A 209 1.98 -19.33 -15.40
N CYS A 210 2.41 -18.21 -16.01
CA CYS A 210 2.38 -16.89 -15.36
C CYS A 210 0.95 -16.50 -14.97
N PHE A 211 -0.02 -16.62 -15.88
CA PHE A 211 -1.42 -16.30 -15.57
C PHE A 211 -2.07 -17.29 -14.60
N GLN A 212 -1.65 -18.55 -14.59
CA GLN A 212 -2.04 -19.50 -13.55
C GLN A 212 -1.53 -19.06 -12.17
N ILE A 213 -0.25 -18.72 -12.06
CA ILE A 213 0.32 -18.27 -10.79
C ILE A 213 -0.36 -16.98 -10.31
N LEU A 214 -0.64 -16.04 -11.22
CA LEU A 214 -1.38 -14.81 -10.92
C LEU A 214 -2.79 -15.11 -10.37
N SER A 215 -3.47 -16.15 -10.88
CA SER A 215 -4.78 -16.57 -10.37
C SER A 215 -4.71 -17.29 -9.02
N GLU A 216 -3.55 -17.79 -8.61
CA GLU A 216 -3.36 -18.41 -7.29
C GLU A 216 -2.94 -17.41 -6.18
N MET A 217 -2.61 -16.16 -6.54
CA MET A 217 -2.13 -15.11 -5.61
C MET A 217 -3.25 -14.47 -4.75
N ASN A 218 -4.04 -15.26 -4.02
CA ASN A 218 -5.20 -14.79 -3.23
C ASN A 218 -4.92 -13.66 -2.22
N TYR A 219 -3.67 -13.53 -1.75
CA TYR A 219 -3.27 -12.44 -0.86
C TYR A 219 -3.18 -11.09 -1.56
N PHE A 220 -2.92 -11.10 -2.86
CA PHE A 220 -2.81 -9.91 -3.67
C PHE A 220 -4.04 -9.77 -4.56
N LYS A 221 -5.13 -9.33 -3.95
CA LYS A 221 -6.49 -9.44 -4.50
C LYS A 221 -6.67 -8.72 -5.84
N GLU A 222 -6.04 -7.57 -6.00
CA GLU A 222 -6.06 -6.81 -7.24
C GLU A 222 -5.42 -7.60 -8.39
N VAL A 223 -4.29 -8.25 -8.08
CA VAL A 223 -3.58 -9.12 -9.03
C VAL A 223 -4.32 -10.44 -9.25
N HIS A 224 -4.84 -11.06 -8.20
CA HIS A 224 -5.67 -12.26 -8.27
C HIS A 224 -6.94 -12.06 -9.10
N TYR A 225 -7.64 -10.94 -8.90
CA TYR A 225 -8.87 -10.63 -9.62
C TYR A 225 -8.63 -10.59 -11.14
N PHE A 226 -7.59 -9.88 -11.58
CA PHE A 226 -7.26 -9.82 -13.00
C PHE A 226 -6.58 -11.09 -13.52
N GLY A 227 -5.69 -11.69 -12.74
CA GLY A 227 -5.02 -12.95 -13.06
C GLY A 227 -6.02 -14.08 -13.29
N SER A 228 -6.99 -14.23 -12.39
CA SER A 228 -8.07 -15.23 -12.49
C SER A 228 -8.94 -14.98 -13.71
N ARG A 229 -9.36 -13.74 -13.95
CA ARG A 229 -10.15 -13.41 -15.15
C ARG A 229 -9.40 -13.72 -16.45
N ILE A 230 -8.13 -13.31 -16.54
CA ILE A 230 -7.30 -13.57 -17.74
C ILE A 230 -7.09 -15.08 -17.92
N TYR A 231 -6.77 -15.79 -16.85
CA TYR A 231 -6.52 -17.23 -16.91
C TYR A 231 -7.76 -18.02 -17.36
N GLN A 232 -8.95 -17.70 -16.84
CA GLN A 232 -10.19 -18.33 -17.27
C GLN A 232 -10.49 -18.07 -18.75
N GLU A 233 -10.39 -16.81 -19.20
CA GLU A 233 -10.61 -16.48 -20.60
C GLU A 233 -9.57 -17.13 -21.55
N LEU A 234 -8.33 -17.35 -21.08
CA LEU A 234 -7.31 -18.12 -21.81
C LEU A 234 -7.67 -19.61 -21.90
N LEU A 235 -8.24 -20.21 -20.85
CA LEU A 235 -8.71 -21.60 -20.87
C LEU A 235 -9.89 -21.80 -21.83
N GLU A 236 -10.73 -20.77 -22.01
CA GLU A 236 -11.80 -20.72 -23.02
C GLU A 236 -11.26 -20.57 -24.47
N GLY A 237 -9.94 -20.47 -24.67
CA GLY A 237 -9.32 -20.36 -25.99
C GLY A 237 -9.34 -18.95 -26.58
N LYS A 238 -9.70 -17.92 -25.79
CA LYS A 238 -9.64 -16.52 -26.25
C LYS A 238 -8.17 -16.07 -26.37
N ARG A 239 -7.91 -15.21 -27.35
CA ARG A 239 -6.56 -14.66 -27.58
C ARG A 239 -6.22 -13.64 -26.49
N LEU A 240 -5.00 -13.71 -25.94
CA LEU A 240 -4.51 -12.80 -24.89
C LEU A 240 -4.66 -11.32 -25.27
N GLU A 241 -4.40 -10.97 -26.53
CA GLU A 241 -4.56 -9.61 -27.05
C GLU A 241 -5.99 -9.09 -26.90
N THR A 242 -6.98 -9.94 -27.16
CA THR A 242 -8.39 -9.60 -27.03
C THR A 242 -8.74 -9.41 -25.55
N ILE A 243 -8.32 -10.34 -24.69
CA ILE A 243 -8.60 -10.33 -23.25
C ILE A 243 -8.07 -9.04 -22.61
N ILE A 244 -6.80 -8.71 -22.84
CA ILE A 244 -6.13 -7.56 -22.23
C ILE A 244 -6.81 -6.23 -22.60
N ASN A 245 -7.36 -6.12 -23.81
CA ASN A 245 -8.11 -4.93 -24.24
C ASN A 245 -9.47 -4.77 -23.52
N THR A 246 -10.05 -5.84 -22.97
CA THR A 246 -11.31 -5.77 -22.20
C THR A 246 -11.11 -5.35 -20.75
N ILE A 247 -9.85 -5.33 -20.28
CA ILE A 247 -9.51 -5.02 -18.91
C ILE A 247 -9.26 -3.52 -18.79
N PRO A 248 -9.82 -2.85 -17.77
CA PRO A 248 -9.63 -1.42 -17.56
C PRO A 248 -8.24 -1.15 -16.96
N PHE A 249 -7.17 -1.55 -17.64
CA PHE A 249 -5.82 -1.14 -17.29
C PHE A 249 -5.52 0.27 -17.81
N ASP A 250 -4.47 0.86 -17.24
CA ASP A 250 -3.93 2.12 -17.73
C ASP A 250 -3.63 2.04 -19.25
N LYS A 251 -3.90 3.12 -19.98
CA LYS A 251 -3.77 3.13 -21.44
C LYS A 251 -2.33 2.95 -21.89
N THR A 252 -1.38 3.52 -21.15
CA THR A 252 0.05 3.38 -21.44
C THR A 252 0.46 1.92 -21.32
N PHE A 253 0.01 1.21 -20.27
CA PHE A 253 0.24 -0.23 -20.14
C PHE A 253 -0.21 -1.01 -21.37
N LEU A 254 -1.43 -0.77 -21.88
CA LEU A 254 -1.95 -1.49 -23.05
C LEU A 254 -1.08 -1.31 -24.29
N VAL A 255 -0.49 -0.11 -24.47
CA VAL A 255 0.44 0.17 -25.58
C VAL A 255 1.75 -0.60 -25.40
N PHE A 256 2.37 -0.49 -24.22
CA PHE A 256 3.60 -1.20 -23.90
C PHE A 256 3.42 -2.72 -24.01
N PHE A 257 2.31 -3.24 -23.50
CA PHE A 257 2.00 -4.66 -23.55
C PHE A 257 1.87 -5.17 -25.00
N LYS A 258 1.15 -4.43 -25.86
CA LYS A 258 1.01 -4.79 -27.30
C LYS A 258 2.35 -4.75 -28.04
N ILE A 259 3.20 -3.77 -27.75
CA ILE A 259 4.54 -3.70 -28.32
C ILE A 259 5.36 -4.89 -27.83
N GLY A 260 5.36 -5.15 -26.53
CA GLY A 260 6.07 -6.26 -25.89
C GLY A 260 5.62 -7.64 -26.34
N MET A 261 4.36 -7.82 -26.77
CA MET A 261 3.88 -9.06 -27.36
C MET A 261 4.37 -9.25 -28.81
N LYS A 262 4.60 -8.17 -29.54
CA LYS A 262 5.09 -8.19 -30.93
C LYS A 262 6.61 -8.26 -30.99
N SER A 263 7.31 -7.65 -30.04
CA SER A 263 8.73 -7.88 -29.82
C SER A 263 8.91 -9.21 -29.09
N ALA A 264 10.01 -9.93 -29.34
CA ALA A 264 10.29 -11.17 -28.62
C ALA A 264 10.75 -10.94 -27.15
N ASP A 265 10.57 -9.73 -26.62
CA ASP A 265 11.11 -9.30 -25.32
C ASP A 265 10.07 -8.50 -24.50
N LEU A 266 9.03 -9.20 -24.05
CA LEU A 266 7.98 -8.64 -23.20
C LEU A 266 8.50 -8.23 -21.81
N VAL A 267 9.51 -8.94 -21.29
CA VAL A 267 10.09 -8.71 -19.95
C VAL A 267 10.72 -7.32 -19.89
N THR A 268 11.59 -6.99 -20.84
CA THR A 268 12.24 -5.68 -20.88
C THR A 268 11.23 -4.55 -21.07
N ILE A 269 10.25 -4.72 -21.96
CA ILE A 269 9.23 -3.70 -22.21
C ILE A 269 8.34 -3.46 -20.98
N LEU A 270 7.94 -4.52 -20.26
CA LEU A 270 7.19 -4.38 -19.01
C LEU A 270 8.01 -3.71 -17.91
N LYS A 271 9.32 -3.99 -17.84
CA LYS A 271 10.22 -3.34 -16.90
C LYS A 271 10.30 -1.83 -17.16
N VAL A 272 10.45 -1.42 -18.42
CA VAL A 272 10.45 0.00 -18.81
C VAL A 272 9.11 0.67 -18.46
N TYR A 273 7.99 0.01 -18.77
CA TYR A 273 6.67 0.50 -18.37
C TYR A 273 6.58 0.71 -16.85
N TYR A 274 7.01 -0.28 -16.07
CA TYR A 274 6.94 -0.23 -14.61
C TYR A 274 7.74 0.94 -14.04
N GLU A 275 8.96 1.17 -14.54
CA GLU A 275 9.80 2.29 -14.10
C GLU A 275 9.12 3.65 -14.40
N GLN A 276 8.59 3.81 -15.61
CA GLN A 276 7.87 5.02 -16.01
C GLN A 276 6.57 5.23 -15.21
N ALA A 277 5.81 4.15 -14.98
CA ALA A 277 4.55 4.20 -14.26
C ALA A 277 4.76 4.54 -12.78
N ILE A 278 5.81 4.03 -12.15
CA ILE A 278 6.17 4.40 -10.77
C ILE A 278 6.53 5.87 -10.66
N GLU A 279 7.30 6.45 -11.58
CA GLU A 279 7.63 7.87 -11.54
C GLU A 279 6.38 8.75 -11.74
N SER A 280 5.50 8.34 -12.65
CA SER A 280 4.20 9.00 -12.85
C SER A 280 3.36 8.96 -11.57
N PHE A 281 3.31 7.81 -10.91
CA PHE A 281 2.59 7.62 -9.67
C PHE A 281 3.17 8.46 -8.53
N LYS A 282 4.49 8.45 -8.33
CA LYS A 282 5.18 9.32 -7.35
C LYS A 282 4.86 10.80 -7.59
N THR A 283 4.82 11.23 -8.85
CA THR A 283 4.51 12.63 -9.21
C THR A 283 3.10 13.02 -8.82
N ILE A 284 2.09 12.19 -9.14
CA ILE A 284 0.70 12.41 -8.75
C ILE A 284 0.58 12.53 -7.22
N VAL A 285 1.28 11.65 -6.51
CA VAL A 285 1.24 11.55 -5.04
C VAL A 285 1.88 12.75 -4.39
N ASN A 286 3.04 13.17 -4.88
CA ASN A 286 3.68 14.40 -4.44
C ASN A 286 2.77 15.60 -4.67
N LYS A 287 2.06 15.68 -5.80
CA LYS A 287 1.10 16.75 -6.06
C LYS A 287 -0.03 16.76 -5.03
N LEU A 288 -0.62 15.61 -4.71
CA LEU A 288 -1.64 15.49 -3.66
C LEU A 288 -1.12 15.92 -2.29
N ILE A 289 0.09 15.50 -1.93
CA ILE A 289 0.74 15.88 -0.66
C ILE A 289 0.95 17.38 -0.59
N VAL A 290 1.50 18.00 -1.64
CA VAL A 290 1.72 19.46 -1.67
C VAL A 290 0.38 20.21 -1.59
N THR A 291 -0.65 19.76 -2.30
CA THR A 291 -1.99 20.34 -2.18
C THR A 291 -2.53 20.26 -0.76
N MET A 292 -2.40 19.11 -0.08
CA MET A 292 -2.77 18.97 1.33
C MET A 292 -1.95 19.88 2.24
N GLN A 293 -0.65 20.06 1.97
CA GLN A 293 0.22 20.96 2.74
C GLN A 293 -0.21 22.42 2.60
N VAL A 294 -0.40 22.92 1.38
CA VAL A 294 -0.84 24.30 1.13
C VAL A 294 -2.16 24.57 1.83
N PHE A 295 -3.10 23.63 1.74
CA PHE A 295 -4.37 23.72 2.45
C PHE A 295 -4.18 23.77 3.97
N SER A 296 -3.35 22.89 4.53
CA SER A 296 -3.09 22.83 5.98
C SER A 296 -2.37 24.08 6.51
N TYR A 297 -1.46 24.67 5.75
CA TYR A 297 -0.79 25.92 6.15
C TYR A 297 -1.71 27.14 6.02
N SER A 298 -2.55 27.19 4.99
CA SER A 298 -3.57 28.22 4.85
C SER A 298 -4.51 28.22 6.07
N CYS A 299 -4.94 27.03 6.47
CA CYS A 299 -5.70 26.75 7.68
C CYS A 299 -5.03 27.29 8.96
N VAL A 300 -3.74 26.98 9.17
CA VAL A 300 -2.96 27.50 10.31
C VAL A 300 -2.82 29.02 10.24
N GLY A 301 -2.64 29.61 9.06
CA GLY A 301 -2.56 31.06 8.89
C GLY A 301 -3.84 31.78 9.34
N ILE A 302 -5.00 31.28 8.92
CA ILE A 302 -6.30 31.80 9.36
C ILE A 302 -6.44 31.67 10.88
N LEU A 303 -6.07 30.52 11.44
CA LEU A 303 -6.10 30.29 12.89
C LEU A 303 -5.28 31.35 13.64
N VAL A 304 -4.05 31.64 13.20
CA VAL A 304 -3.18 32.64 13.85
C VAL A 304 -3.83 34.04 13.84
N LEU A 305 -4.46 34.43 12.73
CA LEU A 305 -5.17 35.73 12.65
C LEU A 305 -6.33 35.81 13.63
N VAL A 306 -7.11 34.74 13.76
CA VAL A 306 -8.24 34.70 14.68
C VAL A 306 -7.78 34.72 16.15
N VAL A 307 -6.73 33.95 16.47
CA VAL A 307 -6.12 33.98 17.81
C VAL A 307 -5.64 35.39 18.16
N TYR A 308 -5.00 36.07 17.21
CA TYR A 308 -4.54 37.44 17.40
C TYR A 308 -5.70 38.41 17.68
N GLN A 309 -6.81 38.30 16.95
CA GLN A 309 -8.00 39.12 17.21
C GLN A 309 -8.57 38.90 18.61
N ILE A 310 -8.64 37.63 19.06
CA ILE A 310 -9.14 37.30 20.41
C ILE A 310 -8.23 37.90 21.50
N MET A 311 -6.91 37.83 21.32
CA MET A 311 -5.96 38.37 22.32
C MET A 311 -6.01 39.90 22.43
N LEU A 312 -6.32 40.61 21.35
CA LEU A 312 -6.44 42.08 21.36
C LEU A 312 -7.79 42.60 21.86
N LEU A 313 -8.83 41.75 21.87
CA LEU A 313 -10.16 42.10 22.31
C LEU A 313 -10.21 42.70 23.74
N PRO A 314 -9.57 42.11 24.77
CA PRO A 314 -9.54 42.70 26.11
C PRO A 314 -8.80 44.05 26.17
N LEU A 315 -7.80 44.29 25.30
CA LEU A 315 -7.05 45.56 25.28
C LEU A 315 -7.84 46.70 24.65
N ASN A 316 -8.62 46.41 23.61
CA ASN A 316 -9.51 47.41 23.00
C ASN A 316 -10.62 47.85 23.96
N MET A 317 -11.10 46.94 24.80
CA MET A 317 -12.10 47.23 25.84
C MET A 317 -11.52 48.07 27.00
N LEU A 318 -10.22 47.97 27.26
CA LEU A 318 -9.51 48.78 28.27
C LEU A 318 -9.18 50.19 27.76
N ASN A 319 -9.01 50.38 26.45
CA ASN A 319 -8.74 51.69 25.84
C ASN A 319 -10.01 52.55 25.61
N THR A 320 -11.20 51.99 25.80
CA THR A 320 -12.49 52.69 25.68
C THR A 320 -13.12 53.07 27.02
N ILE A 321 -12.45 52.77 28.14
CA ILE A 321 -12.78 53.25 29.50
C ILE A 321 -11.85 54.41 29.85
#